data_AF-A0A7T1ALY5-F1
#
_entry.id   AF-A0A7T1ALY5-F1
#
_cell.length_a   1.000
_cell.length_b   1.000
_cell.length_c   1.000
_cell.angle_alpha   90.00
_cell.angle_beta   90.00
_cell.angle_gamma   90.00
#
_symmetry.space_group_name_H-M   'P 1'
#
loop_
_entity.id
_entity.type
_entity.pdbx_description
1 polymer ?
#
loop_
_entity_poly.entity_id
_entity_poly.type
_entity_poly.pdbx_seq_one_letter_code
_entity_poly.pdbx_strand_id
1 'polypeptide(L)'
;MPRVVGIKFEHNLKMYFFEARNLDLHYSQKCVVETVLGLEMGEVVKRPFICENIKNNLKPVIRPAQDIDILQLKSNREKEKIAFEIANQKIKEHQLSMKLLRAHYTLDRGRLTFYFGSEERIDFRNLVKDLAAIFRTRIELRQMGVRDEAGMIGGCGMCGRELCCSTFLINFEPISIKMAKEQNLALNSAKISGVCGRLMCCLSFEYSQYKKLIYQLPKKGSKILTSQGLAKILEIDIFKDMIRLELENGKEICINEEEYNRFFL
;
A
#
# COMPACT_ATOMS: atom_id res chain seq x y z
N MET A 1 -6.13 -24.31 -20.05
CA MET A 1 -5.97 -22.90 -19.58
C MET A 1 -5.98 -22.91 -18.05
N PRO A 2 -5.11 -22.16 -17.37
CA PRO A 2 -5.05 -22.20 -15.91
C PRO A 2 -6.32 -21.59 -15.30
N ARG A 3 -6.99 -22.34 -14.42
CA ARG A 3 -8.06 -21.81 -13.56
C ARG A 3 -7.43 -21.06 -12.39
N VAL A 4 -7.88 -19.83 -12.18
CA VAL A 4 -7.27 -18.89 -11.24
C VAL A 4 -8.29 -18.50 -10.20
N VAL A 5 -7.89 -18.46 -8.93
CA VAL A 5 -8.73 -18.03 -7.81
C VAL A 5 -8.08 -16.86 -7.08
N GLY A 6 -8.90 -15.94 -6.57
CA GLY A 6 -8.44 -14.82 -5.75
C GLY A 6 -8.59 -15.14 -4.27
N ILE A 7 -7.50 -15.07 -3.52
CA ILE A 7 -7.42 -15.44 -2.10
C ILE A 7 -6.87 -14.27 -1.30
N LYS A 8 -7.47 -14.04 -0.13
CA LYS A 8 -7.08 -13.03 0.85
C LYS A 8 -6.62 -13.71 2.14
N PHE A 9 -5.65 -13.11 2.82
CA PHE A 9 -5.17 -13.57 4.13
C PHE A 9 -5.64 -12.61 5.22
N GLU A 10 -5.81 -13.11 6.44
CA GLU A 10 -6.45 -12.36 7.53
C GLU A 10 -5.78 -11.02 7.86
N HIS A 11 -4.45 -10.97 7.76
CA HIS A 11 -3.64 -9.78 8.04
C HIS A 11 -3.15 -9.08 6.78
N ASN A 12 -3.79 -9.32 5.62
CA ASN A 12 -3.41 -8.69 4.37
C ASN A 12 -4.65 -8.28 3.57
N LEU A 13 -4.78 -6.99 3.27
CA LEU A 13 -5.86 -6.47 2.44
C LEU A 13 -5.70 -6.86 0.96
N LYS A 14 -4.49 -7.26 0.55
CA LYS A 14 -4.17 -7.69 -0.81
C LYS A 14 -4.85 -9.02 -1.14
N MET A 15 -5.58 -9.00 -2.25
CA MET A 15 -5.96 -10.21 -2.96
C MET A 15 -4.76 -10.72 -3.75
N TYR A 16 -4.45 -11.99 -3.59
CA TYR A 16 -3.44 -12.70 -4.36
C TYR A 16 -4.11 -13.72 -5.27
N PHE A 17 -3.54 -13.95 -6.45
CA PHE A 17 -4.02 -14.96 -7.37
C PHE A 17 -3.23 -16.27 -7.17
N PHE A 18 -3.96 -17.38 -7.13
CA PHE A 18 -3.42 -18.73 -7.03
C PHE A 18 -4.02 -19.62 -8.11
N GLU A 19 -3.34 -20.71 -8.44
CA GLU A 19 -3.86 -21.73 -9.34
C GLU A 19 -4.88 -22.61 -8.61
N ALA A 20 -6.14 -22.59 -9.06
CA ALA A 20 -7.22 -23.40 -8.48
C ALA A 20 -7.17 -24.87 -8.92
N ARG A 21 -6.43 -25.19 -9.99
CA ARG A 21 -6.39 -26.52 -10.62
C ARG A 21 -7.81 -27.00 -10.95
N ASN A 22 -8.20 -28.18 -10.47
CA ASN A 22 -9.52 -28.76 -10.65
C ASN A 22 -10.46 -28.52 -9.46
N LEU A 23 -10.05 -27.74 -8.45
CA LEU A 23 -10.88 -27.47 -7.28
C LEU A 23 -12.02 -26.52 -7.65
N ASP A 24 -13.23 -26.87 -7.21
CA ASP A 24 -14.35 -25.95 -7.21
C ASP A 24 -14.43 -25.26 -5.86
N LEU A 25 -14.16 -23.95 -5.85
CA LEU A 25 -14.00 -23.15 -4.65
C LEU A 25 -15.07 -22.06 -4.60
N HIS A 26 -15.77 -21.98 -3.48
CA HIS A 26 -16.84 -21.00 -3.26
C HIS A 26 -16.33 -19.74 -2.58
N TYR A 27 -17.09 -18.66 -2.69
CA TYR A 27 -16.79 -17.40 -2.01
C TYR A 27 -16.80 -17.62 -0.48
N SER A 28 -15.90 -16.97 0.23
CA SER A 28 -15.66 -17.13 1.67
C SER A 28 -15.24 -18.52 2.14
N GLN A 29 -14.95 -19.45 1.23
CA GLN A 29 -14.39 -20.73 1.58
C GLN A 29 -12.93 -20.57 2.02
N LYS A 30 -12.56 -21.20 3.14
CA LYS A 30 -11.17 -21.28 3.58
C LYS A 30 -10.44 -22.38 2.84
N CYS A 31 -9.21 -22.11 2.43
CA CYS A 31 -8.37 -23.05 1.70
C CYS A 31 -6.91 -22.92 2.14
N VAL A 32 -6.20 -24.03 2.00
CA VAL A 32 -4.75 -24.11 2.23
C VAL A 32 -4.05 -23.88 0.90
N VAL A 33 -3.12 -22.93 0.89
CA VAL A 33 -2.35 -22.54 -0.30
C VAL A 33 -0.86 -22.61 -0.04
N GLU A 34 -0.10 -22.89 -1.09
CA GLU A 34 1.36 -22.78 -1.03
C GLU A 34 1.77 -21.34 -1.34
N THR A 35 2.55 -20.72 -0.47
CA THR A 35 3.15 -19.40 -0.72
C THR A 35 4.67 -19.53 -0.78
N VAL A 36 5.36 -18.43 -1.13
CA VAL A 36 6.83 -18.37 -1.03
C VAL A 36 7.32 -18.57 0.42
N LEU A 37 6.46 -18.30 1.41
CA LEU A 37 6.74 -18.48 2.83
C LEU A 37 6.47 -19.91 3.33
N GLY A 38 5.68 -20.69 2.60
CA GLY A 38 5.22 -22.01 3.03
C GLY A 38 3.70 -22.11 2.95
N LEU A 39 3.15 -23.11 3.65
CA LEU A 39 1.71 -23.35 3.67
C LEU A 39 1.00 -22.29 4.51
N GLU A 40 -0.04 -21.69 3.94
CA GLU A 40 -0.87 -20.68 4.58
C GLU A 40 -2.34 -21.03 4.41
N MET A 41 -3.18 -20.57 5.34
CA MET A 41 -4.62 -20.62 5.19
C MET A 41 -5.14 -19.25 4.75
N GLY A 42 -5.88 -19.22 3.64
CA GLY A 42 -6.53 -18.02 3.12
C GLY A 42 -8.02 -18.23 2.86
N GLU A 43 -8.72 -17.14 2.59
CA GLU A 43 -10.14 -17.12 2.26
C GLU A 43 -10.33 -16.72 0.79
N VAL A 44 -11.24 -17.42 0.11
CA VAL A 44 -11.59 -17.15 -1.29
C VAL A 44 -12.43 -15.89 -1.38
N VAL A 45 -11.86 -14.85 -2.00
CA VAL A 45 -12.52 -13.56 -2.24
C VAL A 45 -12.92 -13.36 -3.70
N LYS A 46 -12.40 -14.20 -4.60
CA LYS A 46 -12.84 -14.27 -6.00
C LYS A 46 -12.87 -15.72 -6.45
N ARG A 47 -14.05 -16.19 -6.89
CA ARG A 47 -14.27 -17.56 -7.37
C ARG A 47 -13.34 -17.92 -8.54
N PRO A 48 -13.03 -19.22 -8.74
CA PRO A 48 -12.20 -19.67 -9.86
C PRO A 48 -12.72 -19.18 -11.22
N PHE A 49 -11.86 -18.54 -12.01
CA PHE A 49 -12.15 -18.08 -13.37
C PHE A 49 -10.99 -18.41 -14.31
N ILE A 50 -11.26 -18.49 -15.61
CA ILE A 50 -10.23 -18.69 -16.63
C ILE A 50 -9.64 -17.32 -16.98
N CYS A 51 -8.31 -17.23 -17.03
CA CYS A 51 -7.63 -15.99 -17.40
C CYS A 51 -6.48 -16.27 -18.36
N GLU A 52 -6.46 -15.55 -19.48
CA GLU A 52 -5.46 -15.70 -20.55
C GLU A 52 -4.18 -14.90 -20.29
N ASN A 53 -4.27 -13.78 -19.56
CA ASN A 53 -3.22 -12.78 -19.44
C ASN A 53 -2.46 -12.79 -18.10
N ILE A 54 -2.48 -13.91 -17.37
CA ILE A 54 -1.69 -13.98 -16.13
C ILE A 54 -0.25 -14.33 -16.46
N LYS A 55 0.62 -13.32 -16.36
CA LYS A 55 2.06 -13.52 -16.28
C LYS A 55 2.40 -14.28 -14.99
N ASN A 56 3.14 -15.37 -15.13
CA ASN A 56 3.94 -16.08 -14.10
C ASN A 56 3.32 -17.28 -13.39
N ASN A 57 4.25 -18.14 -12.98
CA ASN A 57 4.18 -19.40 -12.24
C ASN A 57 3.35 -19.27 -10.94
N LEU A 58 2.02 -19.27 -11.06
CA LEU A 58 1.11 -19.18 -9.92
C LEU A 58 1.34 -20.35 -8.98
N LYS A 59 1.42 -20.06 -7.67
CA LYS A 59 1.44 -21.13 -6.68
C LYS A 59 0.05 -21.77 -6.57
N PRO A 60 -0.02 -23.06 -6.24
CA PRO A 60 -1.28 -23.78 -6.22
C PRO A 60 -2.07 -23.56 -4.92
N VAL A 61 -3.39 -23.64 -5.05
CA VAL A 61 -4.24 -24.07 -3.95
C VAL A 61 -4.03 -25.56 -3.74
N ILE A 62 -3.68 -25.94 -2.51
CA ILE A 62 -3.42 -27.34 -2.16
C ILE A 62 -4.74 -28.07 -1.96
N ARG A 63 -5.63 -27.51 -1.13
CA ARG A 63 -6.93 -28.11 -0.81
C ARG A 63 -7.85 -27.12 -0.07
N PRO A 64 -9.17 -27.40 -0.02
CA PRO A 64 -10.06 -26.79 0.97
C PRO A 64 -9.54 -27.01 2.40
N ALA A 65 -9.73 -26.02 3.26
CA ALA A 65 -9.37 -26.13 4.66
C ALA A 65 -10.31 -27.09 5.39
N GLN A 66 -9.75 -27.90 6.27
CA GLN A 66 -10.43 -28.82 7.15
C GLN A 66 -10.47 -28.23 8.58
N ASP A 67 -11.30 -28.79 9.45
CA ASP A 67 -11.42 -28.31 10.84
C ASP A 67 -10.08 -28.37 11.59
N ILE A 68 -9.25 -29.38 11.30
CA ILE A 68 -7.91 -29.50 11.87
C ILE A 68 -7.00 -28.32 11.48
N ASP A 69 -7.13 -27.76 10.27
CA ASP A 69 -6.35 -26.59 9.85
C ASP A 69 -6.80 -25.34 10.60
N ILE A 70 -8.10 -25.21 10.86
CA ILE A 70 -8.66 -24.08 11.60
C ILE A 70 -8.18 -24.14 13.05
N LEU A 71 -8.21 -25.33 13.68
CA LEU A 71 -7.68 -25.55 15.02
C LEU A 71 -6.17 -25.30 15.08
N GLN A 72 -5.43 -25.77 14.07
CA GLN A 72 -4.00 -25.55 13.95
C GLN A 72 -3.68 -24.04 13.83
N LEU A 73 -4.40 -23.29 13.00
CA LEU A 73 -4.21 -21.85 12.87
C LEU A 73 -4.47 -21.11 14.19
N LYS A 74 -5.54 -21.49 14.92
CA LYS A 74 -5.81 -20.93 16.25
C LYS A 74 -4.67 -21.23 17.23
N SER A 75 -4.20 -22.47 17.26
CA SER A 75 -3.06 -22.86 18.10
C SER A 75 -1.76 -22.14 17.71
N ASN A 76 -1.55 -21.89 16.42
CA ASN A 76 -0.40 -21.12 15.92
C ASN A 76 -0.42 -19.69 16.47
N ARG A 77 -1.59 -19.02 16.50
CA ARG A 77 -1.70 -17.65 17.06
C ARG A 77 -1.30 -17.56 18.51
N GLU A 78 -1.69 -18.51 19.34
CA GLU A 78 -1.29 -18.50 20.74
C GLU A 78 0.22 -18.71 20.88
N LYS A 79 0.81 -19.58 20.05
CA LYS A 79 2.27 -19.74 20.00
C LYS A 79 2.99 -18.51 19.44
N GLU A 80 2.39 -17.77 18.51
CA GLU A 80 2.95 -16.52 17.98
C GLU A 80 3.07 -15.45 19.06
N LYS A 81 2.07 -15.32 19.95
CA LYS A 81 2.14 -14.39 21.09
C LYS A 81 3.31 -14.70 22.00
N ILE A 82 3.46 -15.97 22.40
CA ILE A 82 4.58 -16.42 23.23
C ILE A 82 5.92 -16.19 22.50
N ALA A 83 5.98 -16.52 21.21
CA ALA A 83 7.18 -16.33 20.41
C ALA A 83 7.58 -14.85 20.30
N PHE A 84 6.60 -13.96 20.16
CA PHE A 84 6.79 -12.52 20.11
C PHE A 84 7.39 -11.98 21.42
N GLU A 85 6.89 -12.42 22.57
CA GLU A 85 7.41 -12.01 23.88
C GLU A 85 8.86 -12.45 24.09
N ILE A 86 9.15 -13.73 23.82
CA ILE A 86 10.51 -14.28 23.94
C ILE A 86 11.47 -13.57 22.99
N ALA A 87 11.07 -13.34 21.73
CA ALA A 87 11.90 -12.64 20.76
C ALA A 87 12.18 -11.20 21.19
N ASN A 88 11.20 -10.48 21.73
CA ASN A 88 11.41 -9.15 22.29
C ASN A 88 12.40 -9.14 23.46
N GLN A 89 12.33 -10.14 24.35
CA GLN A 89 13.30 -10.27 25.42
C GLN A 89 14.72 -10.48 24.86
N LYS A 90 14.88 -11.40 23.89
CA LYS A 90 16.18 -11.63 23.23
C LYS A 90 16.70 -10.42 22.48
N ILE A 91 15.84 -9.66 21.80
CA ILE A 91 16.24 -8.40 21.14
C ILE A 91 16.85 -7.42 22.16
N LYS A 92 16.26 -7.31 23.36
CA LYS A 92 16.79 -6.47 24.44
C LYS A 92 18.13 -6.99 24.98
N GLU A 93 18.24 -8.30 25.21
CA GLU A 93 19.49 -8.95 25.68
C GLU A 93 20.65 -8.72 24.70
N HIS A 94 20.38 -8.80 23.39
CA HIS A 94 21.36 -8.54 22.33
C HIS A 94 21.54 -7.05 22.00
N GLN A 95 20.83 -6.15 22.68
CA GLN A 95 20.88 -4.69 22.49
C GLN A 95 20.69 -4.24 21.03
N LEU A 96 19.80 -4.91 20.29
CA LEU A 96 19.57 -4.62 18.88
C LEU A 96 18.59 -3.44 18.72
N SER A 97 18.95 -2.46 17.90
CA SER A 97 18.12 -1.29 17.60
C SER A 97 17.00 -1.60 16.59
N MET A 98 16.10 -2.51 16.97
CA MET A 98 14.93 -2.92 16.19
C MET A 98 13.68 -2.95 17.03
N LYS A 99 12.55 -2.75 16.36
CA LYS A 99 11.21 -2.93 16.93
C LYS A 99 10.56 -4.15 16.30
N LEU A 100 10.24 -5.15 17.13
CA LEU A 100 9.48 -6.31 16.67
C LEU A 100 8.03 -5.90 16.41
N LEU A 101 7.51 -6.27 15.24
CA LEU A 101 6.16 -5.93 14.79
C LEU A 101 5.21 -7.11 14.90
N ARG A 102 5.68 -8.32 14.54
CA ARG A 102 4.86 -9.54 14.57
C ARG A 102 5.71 -10.80 14.53
N ALA A 103 5.20 -11.87 15.14
CA ALA A 103 5.63 -13.24 14.87
C ALA A 103 4.56 -13.98 14.06
N HIS A 104 4.96 -14.85 13.14
CA HIS A 104 4.04 -15.60 12.28
C HIS A 104 4.56 -17.01 12.02
N TYR A 105 3.76 -18.02 12.33
CA TYR A 105 4.01 -19.39 11.92
C TYR A 105 3.31 -19.69 10.60
N THR A 106 3.99 -20.41 9.71
CA THR A 106 3.29 -21.13 8.63
C THR A 106 2.30 -22.13 9.23
N LEU A 107 1.27 -22.51 8.46
CA LEU A 107 0.21 -23.39 8.95
C LEU A 107 0.76 -24.69 9.56
N ASP A 108 1.73 -25.29 8.87
CA ASP A 108 2.45 -26.52 9.27
C ASP A 108 3.52 -26.31 10.35
N ARG A 109 3.77 -25.07 10.78
CA ARG A 109 4.88 -24.67 11.67
C ARG A 109 6.27 -25.01 11.15
N GLY A 110 6.44 -25.26 9.85
CA GLY A 110 7.76 -25.48 9.25
C GLY A 110 8.65 -24.24 9.34
N ARG A 111 8.06 -23.04 9.46
CA ARG A 111 8.76 -21.77 9.55
C ARG A 111 8.11 -20.83 10.55
N LEU A 112 8.95 -20.09 11.28
CA LEU A 112 8.56 -18.97 12.14
C LEU A 112 9.22 -17.69 11.62
N THR A 113 8.41 -16.72 11.21
CA THR A 113 8.88 -15.44 10.69
C THR A 113 8.62 -14.33 11.69
N PHE A 114 9.67 -13.59 12.02
CA PHE A 114 9.63 -12.40 12.85
C PHE A 114 9.74 -11.16 11.96
N TYR A 115 8.68 -10.36 11.91
CA TYR A 115 8.64 -9.08 11.22
C TYR A 115 9.11 -7.98 12.14
N PHE A 116 10.00 -7.13 11.66
CA PHE A 116 10.56 -6.04 12.46
C PHE A 116 10.74 -4.75 11.65
N GLY A 117 10.71 -3.61 12.33
CA GLY A 117 11.10 -2.31 11.80
C GLY A 117 12.48 -1.90 12.32
N SER A 118 13.28 -1.28 11.45
CA SER A 118 14.53 -0.62 11.81
C SER A 118 14.87 0.46 10.79
N GLU A 119 15.50 1.55 11.25
CA GLU A 119 16.02 2.62 10.39
C GLU A 119 17.36 2.24 9.77
N GLU A 120 18.18 1.50 10.52
CA GLU A 120 19.51 1.06 10.12
C GLU A 120 19.57 -0.44 9.85
N ARG A 121 20.68 -0.88 9.23
CA ARG A 121 20.98 -2.29 9.02
C ARG A 121 21.46 -2.92 10.32
N ILE A 122 20.85 -4.03 10.70
CA ILE A 122 21.13 -4.73 11.96
C ILE A 122 21.80 -6.07 11.67
N ASP A 123 22.87 -6.40 12.40
CA ASP A 123 23.41 -7.76 12.44
C ASP A 123 22.69 -8.56 13.54
N PHE A 124 21.77 -9.42 13.11
CA PHE A 124 20.95 -10.26 13.99
C PHE A 124 21.39 -11.73 14.02
N ARG A 125 22.61 -12.08 13.56
CA ARG A 125 23.05 -13.49 13.46
C ARG A 125 22.97 -14.24 14.80
N ASN A 126 23.38 -13.60 15.90
CA ASN A 126 23.33 -14.22 17.23
C ASN A 126 21.89 -14.39 17.73
N LEU A 127 21.03 -13.39 17.51
CA LEU A 127 19.60 -13.49 17.79
C LEU A 127 18.97 -14.69 17.05
N VAL A 128 19.27 -14.89 15.76
CA VAL A 128 18.74 -16.03 14.99
C VAL A 128 19.17 -17.36 15.61
N LYS A 129 20.41 -17.49 16.05
CA LYS A 129 20.90 -18.72 16.70
C LYS A 129 20.12 -19.02 17.97
N ASP A 130 19.92 -18.02 18.83
CA ASP A 130 19.18 -18.18 20.08
C ASP A 130 17.72 -18.56 19.83
N LEU A 131 17.04 -17.84 18.92
CA LEU A 131 15.64 -18.14 18.58
C LEU A 131 15.50 -19.53 17.95
N ALA A 132 16.45 -19.94 17.10
CA ALA A 132 16.45 -21.27 16.50
C ALA A 132 16.62 -22.38 17.55
N ALA A 133 17.48 -22.17 18.55
CA ALA A 133 17.67 -23.10 19.66
C ALA A 133 16.40 -23.24 20.52
N ILE A 134 15.68 -22.15 20.75
CA ILE A 134 14.45 -22.11 21.55
C ILE A 134 13.28 -22.78 20.82
N PHE A 135 12.97 -22.33 19.60
CA PHE A 135 11.76 -22.75 18.89
C PHE A 135 11.93 -24.03 18.07
N ARG A 136 13.18 -24.48 17.86
CA ARG A 136 13.52 -25.71 17.11
C ARG A 136 12.81 -25.78 15.74
N THR A 137 12.66 -24.62 15.12
CA THR A 137 11.95 -24.39 13.85
C THR A 137 12.79 -23.45 13.00
N ARG A 138 12.63 -23.48 11.67
CA ARG A 138 13.33 -22.53 10.79
C ARG A 138 12.90 -21.09 11.11
N ILE A 139 13.84 -20.30 11.62
CA ILE A 139 13.63 -18.88 11.92
C ILE A 139 13.94 -18.02 10.70
N GLU A 140 13.06 -17.08 10.39
CA GLU A 140 13.28 -16.03 9.39
C GLU A 140 13.01 -14.66 10.02
N LEU A 141 13.94 -13.72 9.86
CA LEU A 141 13.74 -12.33 10.26
C LEU A 141 13.48 -11.49 9.00
N ARG A 142 12.39 -10.74 8.98
CA ARG A 142 12.00 -9.89 7.86
C ARG A 142 11.85 -8.44 8.29
N GLN A 143 12.65 -7.58 7.67
CA GLN A 143 12.49 -6.14 7.82
C GLN A 143 11.27 -5.67 7.03
N MET A 144 10.37 -4.94 7.68
CA MET A 144 9.25 -4.26 7.03
C MET A 144 9.62 -2.83 6.66
N GLY A 145 9.12 -2.35 5.52
CA GLY A 145 9.28 -0.95 5.17
C GLY A 145 8.47 -0.05 6.10
N VAL A 146 8.95 1.18 6.36
CA VAL A 146 8.29 2.15 7.25
C VAL A 146 6.82 2.43 6.90
N ARG A 147 6.45 2.32 5.62
CA ARG A 147 5.06 2.49 5.18
C ARG A 147 4.20 1.28 5.52
N ASP A 148 4.71 0.07 5.34
CA ASP A 148 3.99 -1.15 5.68
C ASP A 148 3.85 -1.28 7.20
N GLU A 149 4.85 -0.83 7.97
CA GLU A 149 4.75 -0.68 9.42
C GLU A 149 3.61 0.29 9.79
N ALA A 150 3.57 1.49 9.20
CA ALA A 150 2.49 2.45 9.44
C ALA A 150 1.12 1.88 9.02
N GLY A 151 1.06 1.15 7.91
CA GLY A 151 -0.14 0.46 7.44
C GLY A 151 -0.66 -0.58 8.43
N MET A 152 0.25 -1.32 9.08
CA MET A 152 -0.07 -2.35 10.05
C MET A 152 -0.49 -1.78 11.41
N ILE A 153 0.17 -0.72 11.88
CA ILE A 153 -0.20 -0.02 13.12
C ILE A 153 -1.53 0.71 12.94
N GLY A 154 -1.76 1.26 11.75
CA GLY A 154 -2.90 2.13 11.48
C GLY A 154 -2.69 3.54 12.02
N GLY A 155 -3.77 4.33 11.98
CA GLY A 155 -3.77 5.72 12.45
C GLY A 155 -4.49 6.63 11.46
N CYS A 156 -4.35 7.94 11.69
CA CYS A 156 -4.95 8.97 10.84
C CYS A 156 -3.89 9.74 10.07
N GLY A 157 -4.15 9.97 8.78
CA GLY A 157 -3.37 10.88 7.97
C GLY A 157 -3.66 12.33 8.32
N MET A 158 -2.84 13.22 7.78
CA MET A 158 -3.00 14.67 7.93
C MET A 158 -4.29 15.23 7.31
N CYS A 159 -4.96 14.45 6.45
CA CYS A 159 -6.31 14.75 5.95
C CYS A 159 -7.42 14.42 6.96
N GLY A 160 -7.09 13.91 8.15
CA GLY A 160 -8.04 13.52 9.19
C GLY A 160 -8.72 12.15 8.96
N ARG A 161 -8.41 11.47 7.85
CA ARG A 161 -8.92 10.12 7.54
C ARG A 161 -7.94 9.05 7.97
N GLU A 162 -8.42 7.80 8.08
CA GLU A 162 -7.55 6.64 8.26
C GLU A 162 -6.47 6.54 7.18
N LEU A 163 -5.32 5.98 7.53
CA LEU A 163 -4.21 5.83 6.59
C LEU A 163 -4.64 5.04 5.34
N CYS A 164 -4.34 5.59 4.15
CA CYS A 164 -4.65 4.92 2.88
C CYS A 164 -4.00 3.54 2.77
N CYS A 165 -2.79 3.38 3.33
CA CYS A 165 -2.06 2.12 3.38
C CYS A 165 -2.66 1.07 4.33
N SER A 166 -3.56 1.47 5.22
CA SER A 166 -4.30 0.58 6.13
C SER A 166 -5.69 0.24 5.61
N THR A 167 -6.15 0.86 4.52
CA THR A 167 -7.56 0.80 4.09
C THR A 167 -7.70 0.22 2.68
N PHE A 168 -7.22 0.93 1.66
CA PHE A 168 -7.46 0.55 0.26
C PHE A 168 -6.19 0.52 -0.59
N LEU A 169 -5.17 1.30 -0.23
CA LEU A 169 -3.98 1.46 -1.06
C LEU A 169 -2.91 0.44 -0.68
N ILE A 170 -2.84 -0.62 -1.48
CA ILE A 170 -2.02 -1.80 -1.19
C ILE A 170 -0.75 -1.86 -2.04
N ASN A 171 -0.83 -1.35 -3.28
CA ASN A 171 0.30 -1.26 -4.19
C ASN A 171 0.71 0.20 -4.31
N PHE A 172 1.99 0.47 -4.08
CA PHE A 172 2.53 1.83 -4.12
C PHE A 172 3.40 2.00 -5.34
N GLU A 173 3.07 2.97 -6.18
CA GLU A 173 4.00 3.43 -7.21
C GLU A 173 5.09 4.31 -6.59
N PRO A 174 6.27 4.41 -7.23
CA PRO A 174 7.31 5.35 -6.81
C PRO A 174 6.78 6.78 -6.83
N ILE A 175 6.94 7.47 -5.70
CA ILE A 175 6.49 8.87 -5.54
C ILE A 175 7.70 9.78 -5.72
N SER A 176 7.52 10.86 -6.49
CA SER A 176 8.58 11.85 -6.73
C SER A 176 8.15 13.24 -6.29
N ILE A 177 9.13 14.09 -5.95
CA ILE A 177 8.90 15.50 -5.59
C ILE A 177 8.24 16.27 -6.76
N LYS A 178 8.47 15.84 -8.01
CA LYS A 178 7.82 16.41 -9.20
C LYS A 178 6.29 16.34 -9.10
N MET A 179 5.74 15.25 -8.57
CA MET A 179 4.29 15.09 -8.39
C MET A 179 3.74 16.15 -7.43
N ALA A 180 4.44 16.42 -6.32
CA ALA A 180 4.03 17.47 -5.37
C ALA A 180 4.09 18.87 -6.00
N LYS A 181 5.13 19.15 -6.81
CA LYS A 181 5.26 20.43 -7.54
C LYS A 181 4.10 20.64 -8.53
N GLU A 182 3.75 19.62 -9.30
CA GLU A 182 2.68 19.72 -10.31
C GLU A 182 1.29 19.82 -9.66
N GLN A 183 1.13 19.35 -8.43
CA GLN A 183 -0.09 19.55 -7.63
C GLN A 183 -0.10 20.88 -6.85
N ASN A 184 0.85 21.79 -7.14
CA ASN A 184 0.99 23.09 -6.47
C ASN A 184 1.08 23.01 -4.93
N LEU A 185 1.63 21.92 -4.40
CA LEU A 185 1.83 21.77 -2.96
C LEU A 185 3.12 22.45 -2.49
N ALA A 186 3.06 23.06 -1.31
CA ALA A 186 4.23 23.65 -0.67
C ALA A 186 5.28 22.56 -0.39
N LEU A 187 6.52 22.77 -0.86
CA LEU A 187 7.60 21.79 -0.79
C LEU A 187 8.26 21.66 0.59
N ASN A 188 7.53 21.92 1.66
CA ASN A 188 8.01 21.66 3.01
C ASN A 188 7.70 20.21 3.40
N SER A 189 8.62 19.57 4.14
CA SER A 189 8.51 18.14 4.49
C SER A 189 7.20 17.83 5.24
N ALA A 190 6.76 18.72 6.14
CA ALA A 190 5.53 18.53 6.91
C ALA A 190 4.26 18.50 6.06
N LYS A 191 4.25 19.13 4.88
CA LYS A 191 3.09 19.18 3.98
C LYS A 191 3.06 18.08 2.93
N ILE A 192 4.20 17.44 2.64
CA ILE A 192 4.31 16.42 1.57
C ILE A 192 4.66 15.03 2.09
N SER A 193 5.08 14.90 3.35
CA SER A 193 5.40 13.63 3.99
C SER A 193 4.21 13.08 4.75
N GLY A 194 3.97 11.78 4.60
CA GLY A 194 2.98 11.06 5.41
C GLY A 194 3.51 10.71 6.79
N VAL A 195 2.64 10.15 7.63
CA VAL A 195 2.96 9.71 9.01
C VAL A 195 4.15 8.73 9.05
N CYS A 196 4.33 7.94 8.00
CA CYS A 196 5.48 7.02 7.84
C CYS A 196 6.82 7.71 7.53
N GLY A 197 6.90 9.05 7.54
CA GLY A 197 8.13 9.81 7.26
C GLY A 197 8.57 9.86 5.78
N ARG A 198 7.86 9.15 4.89
CA ARG A 198 8.08 9.22 3.43
C ARG A 198 7.03 10.09 2.74
N LEU A 199 7.28 10.47 1.49
CA LEU A 199 6.32 11.21 0.65
C LEU A 199 4.94 10.55 0.66
N MET A 200 3.89 11.36 0.71
CA MET A 200 2.50 10.90 0.77
C MET A 200 2.12 10.06 -0.46
N CYS A 201 1.46 8.93 -0.22
CA CYS A 201 0.98 8.06 -1.28
C CYS A 201 -0.17 8.67 -2.10
N CYS A 202 -0.93 9.59 -1.53
CA CYS A 202 -1.98 10.35 -2.24
C CYS A 202 -1.42 11.13 -3.43
N LEU A 203 -0.17 11.62 -3.33
CA LEU A 203 0.49 12.34 -4.41
C LEU A 203 0.53 11.52 -5.69
N SER A 204 0.89 10.24 -5.61
CA SER A 204 0.90 9.34 -6.76
C SER A 204 -0.52 8.91 -7.14
N PHE A 205 -1.36 8.57 -6.16
CA PHE A 205 -2.73 8.11 -6.39
C PHE A 205 -3.56 9.10 -7.21
N GLU A 206 -3.48 10.38 -6.88
CA GLU A 206 -4.24 11.46 -7.53
C GLU A 206 -3.55 11.98 -8.79
N TYR A 207 -2.26 11.71 -8.96
CA TYR A 207 -1.42 12.33 -9.99
C TYR A 207 -1.98 12.22 -11.41
N SER A 208 -2.50 11.05 -11.78
CA SER A 208 -3.05 10.83 -13.12
C SER A 208 -4.26 11.72 -13.41
N GLN A 209 -5.06 12.01 -12.40
CA GLN A 209 -6.26 12.85 -12.51
C GLN A 209 -5.86 14.33 -12.54
N TYR A 210 -4.93 14.76 -11.67
CA TYR A 210 -4.33 16.09 -11.77
C TYR A 210 -3.73 16.36 -13.15
N LYS A 211 -2.97 15.39 -13.69
CA LYS A 211 -2.33 15.55 -14.99
C LYS A 211 -3.37 15.79 -16.10
N LYS A 212 -4.48 15.06 -16.10
CA LYS A 212 -5.58 15.27 -17.07
C LYS A 212 -6.19 16.67 -16.95
N LEU A 213 -6.49 17.11 -15.72
CA LEU A 213 -7.06 18.44 -15.46
C LEU A 213 -6.09 19.56 -15.87
N ILE A 214 -4.80 19.44 -15.54
CA ILE A 214 -3.77 20.41 -15.94
C ILE A 214 -3.60 20.52 -17.45
N TYR A 215 -3.84 19.44 -18.22
CA TYR A 215 -3.79 19.51 -19.69
C TYR A 215 -5.02 20.16 -20.30
N GLN A 216 -6.18 20.12 -19.64
CA GLN A 216 -7.39 20.79 -20.09
C GLN A 216 -7.36 22.29 -19.76
N LEU A 217 -6.68 22.64 -18.67
CA LEU A 217 -6.54 24.02 -18.22
C LEU A 217 -5.40 24.74 -18.96
N PRO A 218 -5.52 26.07 -19.14
CA PRO A 218 -4.47 26.84 -19.78
C PRO A 218 -3.22 26.88 -18.89
N LYS A 219 -2.05 27.16 -19.48
CA LYS A 219 -0.83 27.33 -18.68
C LYS A 219 -0.81 28.71 -18.02
N LYS A 220 -0.33 28.75 -16.78
CA LYS A 220 -0.03 30.03 -16.10
C LYS A 220 0.92 30.87 -16.97
N GLY A 221 0.57 32.13 -17.18
CA GLY A 221 1.29 33.07 -18.03
C GLY A 221 0.88 33.06 -19.51
N SER A 222 0.04 32.12 -19.94
CA SER A 222 -0.53 32.15 -21.30
C SER A 222 -1.44 33.37 -21.47
N LYS A 223 -1.45 33.91 -22.70
CA LYS A 223 -2.37 34.98 -23.11
C LYS A 223 -3.58 34.35 -23.80
N ILE A 224 -4.77 34.86 -23.48
CA ILE A 224 -6.04 34.43 -24.05
C ILE A 224 -6.82 35.64 -24.52
N LEU A 225 -7.66 35.49 -25.54
CA LEU A 225 -8.54 36.55 -26.00
C LEU A 225 -9.88 36.42 -25.28
N THR A 226 -10.25 37.42 -24.50
CA THR A 226 -11.55 37.49 -23.83
C THR A 226 -12.46 38.48 -24.55
N SER A 227 -13.74 38.52 -24.19
CA SER A 227 -14.68 39.53 -24.68
C SER A 227 -14.28 40.98 -24.37
N GLN A 228 -13.37 41.18 -23.40
CA GLN A 228 -12.86 42.49 -22.99
C GLN A 228 -11.43 42.78 -23.51
N GLY A 229 -10.88 41.90 -24.36
CA GLY A 229 -9.53 42.04 -24.94
C GLY A 229 -8.57 40.93 -24.50
N LEU A 230 -7.28 41.12 -24.77
CA LEU A 230 -6.22 40.18 -24.39
C LEU A 230 -6.05 40.16 -22.87
N ALA A 231 -6.02 38.96 -22.32
CA ALA A 231 -5.82 38.73 -20.89
C ALA A 231 -4.68 37.73 -20.66
N LYS A 232 -3.90 37.93 -19.60
CA LYS A 232 -2.83 37.03 -19.17
C LYS A 232 -3.27 36.23 -17.95
N ILE A 233 -3.04 34.92 -17.96
CA ILE A 233 -3.39 34.07 -16.83
C ILE A 233 -2.37 34.21 -15.70
N LEU A 234 -2.83 34.66 -14.53
CA LEU A 234 -2.02 34.83 -13.32
C LEU A 234 -2.00 33.56 -12.46
N GLU A 235 -3.16 32.95 -12.24
CA GLU A 235 -3.32 31.83 -11.32
C GLU A 235 -4.52 30.98 -11.72
N ILE A 236 -4.45 29.68 -11.42
CA ILE A 236 -5.52 28.71 -11.65
C ILE A 236 -5.69 27.92 -10.36
N ASP A 237 -6.89 27.98 -9.79
CA ASP A 237 -7.31 27.20 -8.63
C ASP A 237 -8.34 26.16 -9.08
N ILE A 238 -7.86 24.92 -9.29
CA ILE A 238 -8.66 23.79 -9.80
C ILE A 238 -9.80 23.44 -8.84
N PHE A 239 -9.59 23.60 -7.53
CA PHE A 239 -10.58 23.21 -6.52
C PHE A 239 -11.71 24.22 -6.37
N LYS A 240 -11.45 25.49 -6.70
CA LYS A 240 -12.46 26.56 -6.68
C LYS A 240 -13.07 26.85 -8.04
N ASP A 241 -12.70 26.08 -9.07
CA ASP A 241 -13.07 26.34 -10.47
C ASP A 241 -12.86 27.82 -10.83
N MET A 242 -11.65 28.32 -10.56
CA MET A 242 -11.31 29.74 -10.70
C MET A 242 -10.00 29.94 -11.45
N ILE A 243 -10.06 30.73 -12.53
CA ILE A 243 -8.92 31.20 -13.31
C ILE A 243 -8.83 32.72 -13.13
N ARG A 244 -7.74 33.19 -12.52
CA ARG A 244 -7.44 34.62 -12.38
C ARG A 244 -6.67 35.14 -13.58
N LEU A 245 -7.21 36.18 -14.19
CA LEU A 245 -6.69 36.82 -15.39
C LEU A 245 -6.39 38.29 -15.13
N GLU A 246 -5.37 38.81 -15.79
CA GLU A 246 -5.02 40.23 -15.86
C GLU A 246 -5.28 40.75 -17.28
N LEU A 247 -6.19 41.70 -17.42
CA LEU A 247 -6.47 42.39 -18.69
C LEU A 247 -5.39 43.44 -18.99
N GLU A 248 -5.26 43.85 -20.26
CA GLU A 248 -4.30 44.90 -20.66
C GLU A 248 -4.48 46.24 -19.95
N ASN A 249 -5.68 46.52 -19.42
CA ASN A 249 -5.97 47.71 -18.63
C ASN A 249 -5.58 47.58 -17.14
N GLY A 250 -4.89 46.51 -16.76
CA GLY A 250 -4.45 46.23 -15.38
C GLY A 250 -5.57 45.73 -14.46
N LYS A 251 -6.78 45.48 -14.98
CA LYS A 251 -7.90 44.95 -14.20
C LYS A 251 -7.80 43.44 -14.06
N GLU A 252 -7.93 42.95 -12.84
CA GLU A 252 -8.02 41.52 -12.55
C GLU A 252 -9.47 41.02 -12.66
N ILE A 253 -9.67 39.91 -13.35
CA ILE A 253 -10.97 39.22 -13.45
C ILE A 253 -10.80 37.74 -13.09
N CYS A 254 -11.85 37.15 -12.54
CA CYS A 254 -11.91 35.71 -12.25
C CYS A 254 -12.97 35.09 -13.16
N ILE A 255 -12.61 34.04 -13.90
CA ILE A 255 -13.52 33.24 -14.74
C ILE A 255 -13.47 31.77 -14.33
N ASN A 256 -14.46 30.97 -14.71
CA ASN A 256 -14.46 29.52 -14.50
C ASN A 256 -14.01 28.73 -15.75
N GLU A 257 -13.90 27.40 -15.64
CA GLU A 257 -13.50 26.55 -16.76
C GLU A 257 -14.48 26.61 -17.94
N GLU A 258 -15.79 26.69 -17.69
CA GLU A 258 -16.80 26.79 -18.75
C GLU A 258 -16.65 28.09 -19.57
N GLU A 259 -16.46 29.22 -18.90
CA GLU A 259 -16.23 30.51 -19.55
C GLU A 259 -14.91 30.51 -20.31
N TYR A 260 -13.86 29.91 -19.76
CA TYR A 260 -12.59 29.74 -20.46
C TYR A 260 -12.76 28.95 -21.77
N ASN A 261 -13.48 27.85 -21.74
CA ASN A 261 -13.73 27.02 -22.93
C ASN A 261 -14.54 27.75 -24.01
N ARG A 262 -15.41 28.71 -23.63
CA ARG A 262 -16.13 29.57 -24.60
C ARG A 262 -15.23 30.54 -25.36
N PHE A 263 -14.04 30.85 -24.84
CA PHE A 263 -13.09 31.73 -25.52
C PHE A 263 -12.14 30.97 -26.47
N PHE A 264 -12.18 29.64 -26.48
CA PHE A 264 -11.35 28.76 -27.34
C PHE A 264 -12.12 28.09 -28.49
N LEU A 265 -13.43 28.33 -28.59
CA LEU A 265 -14.28 28.01 -29.76
C LEU A 265 -14.43 29.23 -30.66
#